data_AF-A0AAD7EFN3-F1
#
_entry.id   AF-A0AAD7EFN3-F1
#
_cell.length_a   1.000
_cell.length_b   1.000
_cell.length_c   1.000
_cell.angle_alpha   90.00
_cell.angle_beta   90.00
_cell.angle_gamma   90.00
#
_symmetry.space_group_name_H-M   'P 1'
#
loop_
_entity.id
_entity.type
_entity.pdbx_description
1 polymer ?
#
loop_
_entity_poly.entity_id
_entity_poly.type
_entity_poly.pdbx_seq_one_letter_code
_entity_poly.pdbx_strand_id
1 'polypeptide(L)'
;MGLDSEPPVYSESGIYSNLLLCRGRGFPLYHPAPRTRLPEEYRRTGVAIGDVGTVTVEGDFDFFFNIYLPANDPINIDAPEDFVPLSAYRSRDVSDYNFDPGNHVSTDSIYERSGSFHNSTLGGDFVFNCMGPNGAVLALPHGGYLEKLGKLAFMRQYAAKNAKSWYKYLNGTRGCELVNGSLFLITGCEKARSWGMATFHHVSAQNEFQLSFSPTTDAVDGFKYRWQGAYCRSKHADPPLDDSPLNQTTFIHAFTISLPETIWETLFGDVAIRQLVDSPASMDKSGRGFVPYGSQGSLFTSFYNFFSENAPTGGRQCTGQDGIILDASPIPKVR
;
A
#
# COMPACT_ATOMS: atom_id res chain seq x y z
N MET A 1 21.44 32.48 -10.00
CA MET A 1 20.13 32.35 -9.33
C MET A 1 19.60 30.99 -9.71
N GLY A 2 19.70 30.04 -8.78
CA GLY A 2 19.20 28.69 -9.00
C GLY A 2 17.69 28.75 -9.19
N LEU A 3 17.19 28.06 -10.20
CA LEU A 3 15.78 27.76 -10.30
C LEU A 3 15.49 26.77 -9.19
N ASP A 4 14.96 27.24 -8.07
CA ASP A 4 14.35 26.39 -7.06
C ASP A 4 13.16 25.70 -7.74
N SER A 5 13.39 24.50 -8.27
CA SER A 5 12.31 23.63 -8.71
C SER A 5 11.43 23.39 -7.50
N GLU A 6 10.16 23.82 -7.56
CA GLU A 6 9.21 23.53 -6.50
C GLU A 6 9.25 22.03 -6.20
N PRO A 7 9.29 21.64 -4.91
CA PRO A 7 9.30 20.24 -4.55
C PRO A 7 8.05 19.57 -5.12
N PRO A 8 8.15 18.33 -5.63
CA PRO A 8 7.01 17.61 -6.17
C PRO A 8 5.89 17.54 -5.14
N VAL A 9 4.68 17.94 -5.54
CA VAL A 9 3.47 17.80 -4.71
C VAL A 9 3.12 16.32 -4.66
N TYR A 10 3.42 15.67 -3.53
CA TYR A 10 3.04 14.29 -3.29
C TYR A 10 1.59 14.21 -2.80
N SER A 11 0.83 13.22 -3.28
CA SER A 11 -0.47 12.88 -2.68
C SER A 11 -0.26 12.33 -1.26
N GLU A 12 -1.27 12.47 -0.39
CA GLU A 12 -1.19 11.92 0.98
C GLU A 12 -0.91 10.41 0.98
N SER A 13 -1.54 9.69 0.05
CA SER A 13 -1.30 8.27 -0.21
C SER A 13 0.16 7.99 -0.61
N GLY A 14 0.72 8.81 -1.49
CA GLY A 14 2.11 8.70 -1.92
C GLY A 14 3.08 8.93 -0.76
N ILE A 15 2.83 9.92 0.09
CA ILE A 15 3.64 10.20 1.29
C ILE A 15 3.58 9.00 2.25
N TYR A 16 2.37 8.56 2.61
CA TYR A 16 2.17 7.43 3.51
C TYR A 16 2.87 6.17 3.00
N SER A 17 2.66 5.85 1.72
CA SER A 17 3.14 4.61 1.14
C SER A 17 4.65 4.58 1.00
N ASN A 18 5.26 5.67 0.54
CA ASN A 18 6.72 5.79 0.42
C ASN A 18 7.41 5.63 1.79
N LEU A 19 6.86 6.28 2.81
CA LEU A 19 7.47 6.30 4.14
C LEU A 19 7.39 4.94 4.84
N LEU A 20 6.26 4.24 4.74
CA LEU A 20 6.09 2.92 5.38
C LEU A 20 6.64 1.75 4.55
N LEU A 21 6.83 1.89 3.24
CA LEU A 21 7.39 0.83 2.41
C LEU A 21 8.75 0.33 2.92
N CYS A 22 9.58 1.24 3.43
CA CYS A 22 10.90 0.92 3.97
C CYS A 22 10.86 -0.01 5.21
N ARG A 23 9.68 -0.26 5.81
CA ARG A 23 9.51 -1.15 6.95
C ARG A 23 9.45 -2.63 6.57
N GLY A 24 9.46 -2.96 5.27
CA GLY A 24 9.58 -4.34 4.79
C GLY A 24 8.35 -5.22 5.02
N ARG A 25 7.19 -4.63 5.33
CA ARG A 25 5.91 -5.35 5.57
C ARG A 25 5.07 -5.57 4.32
N GLY A 26 5.62 -5.33 3.13
CA GLY A 26 4.86 -5.29 1.88
C GLY A 26 4.48 -3.86 1.49
N PHE A 27 3.50 -3.72 0.59
CA PHE A 27 3.03 -2.41 0.14
C PHE A 27 1.91 -1.90 1.06
N PRO A 28 2.07 -0.76 1.76
CA PRO A 28 1.03 -0.16 2.59
C PRO A 28 -0.12 0.41 1.75
N LEU A 29 -1.37 0.19 2.15
CA LEU A 29 -2.54 0.82 1.53
C LEU A 29 -3.00 2.03 2.33
N TYR A 30 -3.24 3.16 1.64
CA TYR A 30 -3.79 4.38 2.27
C TYR A 30 -5.30 4.30 2.49
N HIS A 31 -5.99 3.47 1.71
CA HIS A 31 -7.40 3.13 1.91
C HIS A 31 -7.54 1.61 2.14
N PRO A 32 -7.52 1.17 3.41
CA PRO A 32 -7.66 -0.25 3.74
C PRO A 32 -9.02 -0.89 3.40
N ALA A 33 -10.09 -0.10 3.38
CA ALA A 33 -11.44 -0.62 3.14
C ALA A 33 -11.64 -1.03 1.68
N PRO A 34 -12.37 -2.12 1.39
CA PRO A 34 -12.74 -2.47 0.02
C PRO A 34 -13.68 -1.42 -0.55
N ARG A 35 -13.58 -1.19 -1.88
CA ARG A 35 -14.45 -0.24 -2.59
C ARG A 35 -15.93 -0.64 -2.45
N THR A 36 -16.79 0.35 -2.23
CA THR A 36 -18.22 0.16 -1.97
C THR A 36 -19.01 -0.45 -3.14
N ARG A 37 -18.48 -0.33 -4.36
CA ARG A 37 -19.10 -0.86 -5.59
C ARG A 37 -18.74 -2.31 -5.91
N LEU A 38 -17.86 -2.94 -5.12
CA LEU A 38 -17.53 -4.35 -5.28
C LEU A 38 -18.64 -5.25 -4.74
N PRO A 39 -18.72 -6.53 -5.20
CA PRO A 39 -19.64 -7.54 -4.68
C PRO A 39 -19.70 -7.55 -3.15
N GLU A 40 -20.88 -7.85 -2.60
CA GLU A 40 -21.02 -7.96 -1.15
C GLU A 40 -20.10 -9.05 -0.59
N GLU A 41 -19.99 -10.16 -1.31
CA GLU A 41 -19.11 -11.30 -1.01
C GLU A 41 -17.66 -10.85 -0.86
N TYR A 42 -17.17 -10.03 -1.80
CA TYR A 42 -15.82 -9.49 -1.74
C TYR A 42 -15.66 -8.45 -0.63
N ARG A 43 -16.64 -7.55 -0.44
CA ARG A 43 -16.59 -6.53 0.62
C ARG A 43 -16.54 -7.14 2.02
N ARG A 44 -17.07 -8.36 2.21
CA ARG A 44 -16.96 -9.08 3.48
C ARG A 44 -15.53 -9.52 3.76
N THR A 45 -14.75 -9.94 2.79
CA THR A 45 -13.38 -10.44 3.06
C THR A 45 -12.28 -9.42 2.81
N GLY A 46 -12.56 -8.43 1.96
CA GLY A 46 -11.54 -7.52 1.43
C GLY A 46 -10.55 -8.25 0.52
N VAL A 47 -9.36 -7.66 0.38
CA VAL A 47 -8.26 -8.19 -0.43
C VAL A 47 -7.90 -9.61 0.00
N ALA A 48 -7.69 -10.52 -0.94
CA ALA A 48 -7.40 -11.92 -0.68
C ALA A 48 -6.23 -12.45 -1.51
N ILE A 49 -5.65 -13.57 -1.07
CA ILE A 49 -4.62 -14.28 -1.82
C ILE A 49 -5.20 -14.71 -3.19
N GLY A 50 -4.47 -14.39 -4.26
CA GLY A 50 -4.86 -14.65 -5.63
C GLY A 50 -5.57 -13.49 -6.34
N ASP A 51 -5.90 -12.42 -5.62
CA ASP A 51 -6.45 -11.21 -6.25
C ASP A 51 -5.46 -10.61 -7.24
N VAL A 52 -5.97 -10.24 -8.40
CA VAL A 52 -5.30 -9.45 -9.43
C VAL A 52 -5.92 -8.06 -9.42
N GLY A 53 -5.09 -7.03 -9.35
CA GLY A 53 -5.55 -5.65 -9.22
C GLY A 53 -4.43 -4.64 -9.42
N THR A 54 -4.74 -3.36 -9.24
CA THR A 54 -3.76 -2.27 -9.21
C THR A 54 -3.95 -1.43 -7.95
N VAL A 55 -2.92 -0.69 -7.55
CA VAL A 55 -3.09 0.36 -6.52
C VAL A 55 -3.34 1.70 -7.22
N THR A 56 -4.38 2.42 -6.81
CA THR A 56 -4.71 3.73 -7.40
C THR A 56 -3.89 4.87 -6.80
N VAL A 57 -3.92 6.04 -7.43
CA VAL A 57 -3.19 7.23 -6.92
C VAL A 57 -3.72 7.71 -5.56
N GLU A 58 -4.99 7.42 -5.28
CA GLU A 58 -5.64 7.64 -3.98
C GLU A 58 -5.20 6.61 -2.94
N GLY A 59 -4.62 5.48 -3.34
CA GLY A 59 -4.13 4.41 -2.45
C GLY A 59 -5.14 3.32 -2.12
N ASP A 60 -6.19 3.15 -2.94
CA ASP A 60 -7.05 1.97 -2.91
C ASP A 60 -6.38 0.79 -3.63
N PHE A 61 -6.70 -0.44 -3.23
CA PHE A 61 -6.54 -1.59 -4.10
C PHE A 61 -7.77 -1.73 -5.01
N ASP A 62 -7.57 -1.56 -6.32
CA ASP A 62 -8.59 -1.75 -7.34
C ASP A 62 -8.55 -3.19 -7.85
N PHE A 63 -9.50 -3.98 -7.38
CA PHE A 63 -9.63 -5.40 -7.68
C PHE A 63 -10.19 -5.64 -9.09
N PHE A 64 -9.64 -6.62 -9.81
CA PHE A 64 -10.14 -7.06 -11.12
C PHE A 64 -10.74 -8.47 -11.07
N PHE A 65 -9.99 -9.45 -10.60
CA PHE A 65 -10.43 -10.85 -10.48
C PHE A 65 -9.50 -11.63 -9.54
N ASN A 66 -9.94 -12.76 -9.00
CA ASN A 66 -9.13 -13.68 -8.22
C ASN A 66 -8.79 -14.93 -9.06
N ILE A 67 -7.51 -15.29 -9.13
CA ILE A 67 -7.03 -16.42 -9.96
C ILE A 67 -7.49 -17.80 -9.50
N TYR A 68 -7.97 -17.95 -8.26
CA TYR A 68 -8.40 -19.23 -7.70
C TYR A 68 -9.91 -19.45 -7.80
N LEU A 69 -10.69 -18.41 -8.08
CA LEU A 69 -12.13 -18.48 -8.22
C LEU A 69 -12.50 -18.70 -9.69
N PRO A 70 -13.59 -19.42 -10.01
CA PRO A 70 -14.05 -19.59 -11.38
C PRO A 70 -14.55 -18.28 -12.00
N ALA A 71 -14.64 -18.22 -13.33
CA ALA A 71 -15.10 -17.03 -14.06
C ALA A 71 -16.56 -16.65 -13.76
N ASN A 72 -17.36 -17.60 -13.28
CA ASN A 72 -18.76 -17.40 -12.92
C ASN A 72 -18.96 -17.25 -11.40
N ASP A 73 -17.89 -17.08 -10.64
CA ASP A 73 -17.97 -16.80 -9.21
C ASP A 73 -18.55 -15.40 -8.97
N PRO A 74 -19.42 -15.19 -7.96
CA PRO A 74 -19.95 -13.86 -7.64
C PRO A 74 -18.88 -12.78 -7.41
N ILE A 75 -17.67 -13.17 -6.96
CA ILE A 75 -16.55 -12.26 -6.79
C ILE A 75 -15.91 -11.90 -8.14
N ASN A 76 -15.79 -12.86 -9.06
CA ASN A 76 -15.19 -12.68 -10.38
C ASN A 76 -16.23 -12.22 -11.41
N ILE A 77 -16.73 -11.00 -11.28
CA ILE A 77 -17.75 -10.48 -12.21
C ILE A 77 -17.21 -10.35 -13.64
N ASP A 78 -15.98 -9.85 -13.79
CA ASP A 78 -15.39 -9.46 -15.08
C ASP A 78 -14.00 -10.10 -15.30
N ALA A 79 -13.92 -11.43 -15.19
CA ALA A 79 -12.69 -12.15 -15.52
C ALA A 79 -12.43 -12.15 -17.06
N PRO A 80 -11.17 -12.33 -17.51
CA PRO A 80 -10.87 -12.48 -18.94
C PRO A 80 -11.65 -13.62 -19.61
N GLU A 81 -11.97 -13.50 -20.91
CA GLU A 81 -12.82 -14.47 -21.63
C GLU A 81 -12.27 -15.92 -21.62
N ASP A 82 -10.94 -16.06 -21.79
CA ASP A 82 -10.24 -17.36 -21.74
C ASP A 82 -9.73 -17.72 -20.33
N PHE A 83 -10.34 -17.17 -19.29
CA PHE A 83 -9.86 -17.34 -17.91
C PHE A 83 -10.08 -18.77 -17.41
N VAL A 84 -8.96 -19.44 -17.11
CA VAL A 84 -8.94 -20.76 -16.47
C VAL A 84 -8.35 -20.61 -15.07
N PRO A 85 -9.12 -20.88 -13.99
CA PRO A 85 -8.63 -20.71 -12.62
C PRO A 85 -7.40 -21.58 -12.35
N LEU A 86 -6.48 -21.06 -11.54
CA LEU A 86 -5.43 -21.86 -10.94
C LEU A 86 -6.04 -22.77 -9.88
N SER A 87 -5.56 -24.01 -9.80
CA SER A 87 -5.98 -24.95 -8.76
C SER A 87 -5.79 -24.34 -7.38
N ALA A 88 -6.82 -24.45 -6.52
CA ALA A 88 -6.77 -23.96 -5.15
C ALA A 88 -5.50 -24.44 -4.43
N TYR A 89 -4.89 -23.53 -3.67
CA TYR A 89 -3.79 -23.88 -2.77
C TYR A 89 -4.35 -24.63 -1.55
N ARG A 90 -3.49 -25.41 -0.89
CA ARG A 90 -3.89 -26.10 0.34
C ARG A 90 -3.82 -25.11 1.49
N SER A 91 -4.79 -25.16 2.41
CA SER A 91 -4.79 -24.29 3.60
C SER A 91 -3.48 -24.37 4.39
N ARG A 92 -2.85 -25.56 4.44
CA ARG A 92 -1.55 -25.78 5.10
C ARG A 92 -0.35 -25.08 4.45
N ASP A 93 -0.50 -24.56 3.23
CA ASP A 93 0.53 -23.79 2.54
C ASP A 93 0.42 -22.29 2.82
N VAL A 94 -0.62 -21.86 3.57
CA VAL A 94 -0.77 -20.50 4.10
C VAL A 94 -0.14 -20.44 5.49
N SER A 95 0.64 -19.41 5.73
CA SER A 95 1.09 -19.00 7.06
C SER A 95 0.26 -17.82 7.53
N ASP A 96 -0.16 -17.88 8.78
CA ASP A 96 -0.95 -16.86 9.44
C ASP A 96 -0.29 -16.37 10.73
N TYR A 97 -0.39 -15.07 10.99
CA TYR A 97 0.20 -14.44 12.18
C TYR A 97 -0.74 -13.38 12.72
N ASN A 98 -0.96 -13.38 14.04
CA ASN A 98 -1.66 -12.31 14.72
C ASN A 98 -0.65 -11.27 15.22
N PHE A 99 -0.99 -10.00 15.05
CA PHE A 99 -0.33 -8.89 15.72
C PHE A 99 -1.14 -8.54 16.96
N ASP A 100 -0.47 -8.43 18.11
CA ASP A 100 -1.14 -8.12 19.36
C ASP A 100 -1.82 -6.74 19.32
N PRO A 101 -2.89 -6.53 20.09
CA PRO A 101 -3.44 -5.20 20.36
C PRO A 101 -2.36 -4.22 20.83
N GLY A 102 -2.43 -2.97 20.38
CA GLY A 102 -1.42 -1.94 20.69
C GLY A 102 -0.21 -1.93 19.76
N ASN A 103 -0.16 -2.80 18.74
CA ASN A 103 0.92 -2.80 17.76
C ASN A 103 0.85 -1.55 16.86
N HIS A 104 1.99 -1.14 16.31
CA HIS A 104 2.07 -0.03 15.36
C HIS A 104 3.22 -0.23 14.35
N VAL A 105 3.15 0.48 13.24
CA VAL A 105 4.21 0.58 12.24
C VAL A 105 4.51 2.04 12.02
N SER A 106 5.76 2.46 12.23
CA SER A 106 6.14 3.85 12.05
C SER A 106 7.51 4.02 11.38
N THR A 107 7.73 5.20 10.83
CA THR A 107 9.07 5.68 10.45
C THR A 107 9.93 5.93 11.69
N ASP A 108 11.26 5.98 11.52
CA ASP A 108 12.21 6.21 12.64
C ASP A 108 12.05 7.60 13.28
N SER A 109 11.45 8.55 12.55
CA SER A 109 11.07 9.88 13.04
C SER A 109 9.93 9.88 14.06
N ILE A 110 9.29 8.73 14.29
CA ILE A 110 8.15 8.60 15.19
C ILE A 110 8.45 7.47 16.17
N TYR A 111 8.52 7.81 17.45
CA TYR A 111 8.74 6.84 18.52
C TYR A 111 7.56 6.85 19.51
N GLU A 112 7.11 5.65 19.88
CA GLU A 112 6.09 5.48 20.91
C GLU A 112 6.67 5.82 22.29
N ARG A 113 5.93 6.60 23.08
CA ARG A 113 6.32 6.91 24.45
C ARG A 113 6.18 5.66 25.32
N SER A 114 7.27 5.23 25.95
CA SER A 114 7.25 4.05 26.83
C SER A 114 6.11 4.10 27.86
N GLY A 115 5.28 3.06 27.90
CA GLY A 115 4.15 2.94 28.81
C GLY A 115 2.87 3.68 28.36
N SER A 116 2.80 4.19 27.12
CA SER A 116 1.58 4.86 26.61
C SER A 116 0.42 3.90 26.36
N PHE A 117 0.70 2.66 25.97
CA PHE A 117 -0.34 1.65 25.82
C PHE A 117 -0.88 1.22 27.19
N HIS A 118 -1.83 1.99 27.71
CA HIS A 118 -2.52 1.66 28.95
C HIS A 118 -3.72 0.78 28.62
N ASN A 119 -3.65 -0.51 28.99
CA ASN A 119 -4.73 -1.49 28.87
C ASN A 119 -5.90 -1.23 29.85
N SER A 120 -6.22 0.03 30.17
CA SER A 120 -7.45 0.36 30.91
C SER A 120 -8.71 0.06 30.10
N THR A 121 -8.58 0.00 28.76
CA THR A 121 -9.64 -0.26 27.79
C THR A 121 -9.15 -1.17 26.66
N LEU A 122 -10.04 -1.95 26.04
CA LEU A 122 -9.73 -2.74 24.85
C LEU A 122 -9.23 -1.83 23.71
N GLY A 123 -7.94 -2.00 23.38
CA GLY A 123 -7.23 -1.35 22.28
C GLY A 123 -6.39 -0.11 22.63
N GLY A 124 -6.40 0.32 23.91
CA GLY A 124 -5.43 1.23 24.53
C GLY A 124 -5.23 2.62 23.90
N ASP A 125 -4.37 3.41 24.55
CA ASP A 125 -3.95 4.73 24.05
C ASP A 125 -2.59 4.61 23.34
N PHE A 126 -2.46 5.27 22.20
CA PHE A 126 -1.17 5.47 21.54
C PHE A 126 -0.73 6.90 21.76
N VAL A 127 0.53 7.07 22.15
CA VAL A 127 1.16 8.39 22.26
C VAL A 127 2.52 8.34 21.58
N PHE A 128 2.64 9.07 20.49
CA PHE A 128 3.84 9.15 19.67
C PHE A 128 4.48 10.52 19.79
N ASN A 129 5.78 10.53 19.99
CA ASN A 129 6.58 11.73 19.80
C ASN A 129 7.11 11.73 18.36
N CYS A 130 6.99 12.86 17.69
CA CYS A 130 7.33 13.04 16.28
C CYS A 130 8.46 14.07 16.14
N MET A 131 9.50 13.69 15.40
CA MET A 131 10.69 14.51 15.16
C MET A 131 11.04 14.57 13.67
N GLY A 132 11.75 15.62 13.27
CA GLY A 132 12.21 15.77 11.89
C GLY A 132 11.08 16.15 10.91
N PRO A 133 11.40 16.20 9.60
CA PRO A 133 10.51 16.83 8.63
C PRO A 133 9.36 15.96 8.15
N ASN A 134 9.54 14.63 8.16
CA ASN A 134 8.60 13.69 7.56
C ASN A 134 8.39 12.47 8.46
N GLY A 135 7.18 11.96 8.50
CA GLY A 135 6.88 10.73 9.22
C GLY A 135 5.53 10.15 8.85
N ALA A 136 5.42 8.84 9.02
CA ALA A 136 4.19 8.10 8.85
C ALA A 136 4.06 7.06 9.95
N VAL A 137 2.86 6.90 10.47
CA VAL A 137 2.52 5.88 11.47
C VAL A 137 1.19 5.23 11.12
N LEU A 138 1.10 3.93 11.38
CA LEU A 138 -0.10 3.12 11.43
C LEU A 138 -0.21 2.53 12.83
N ALA A 139 -1.21 2.94 13.60
CA ALA A 139 -1.58 2.38 14.89
C ALA A 139 -2.67 1.30 14.70
N LEU A 140 -2.53 0.19 15.41
CA LEU A 140 -3.44 -0.96 15.35
C LEU A 140 -4.01 -1.26 16.76
N PRO A 141 -5.07 -0.55 17.19
CA PRO A 141 -5.63 -0.71 18.54
C PRO A 141 -5.97 -2.17 18.87
N HIS A 142 -6.68 -2.85 17.98
CA HIS A 142 -7.07 -4.26 18.13
C HIS A 142 -6.08 -5.22 17.48
N GLY A 143 -4.87 -4.75 17.16
CA GLY A 143 -3.88 -5.54 16.45
C GLY A 143 -4.28 -5.79 15.00
N GLY A 144 -3.80 -6.90 14.46
CA GLY A 144 -4.06 -7.26 13.08
C GLY A 144 -3.77 -8.73 12.80
N TYR A 145 -3.94 -9.11 11.55
CA TYR A 145 -3.83 -10.48 11.07
C TYR A 145 -3.13 -10.49 9.73
N LEU A 146 -2.04 -11.22 9.60
CA LEU A 146 -1.36 -11.49 8.34
C LEU A 146 -1.76 -12.89 7.86
N GLU A 147 -2.18 -13.01 6.61
CA GLU A 147 -2.22 -14.27 5.87
C GLU A 147 -1.28 -14.21 4.67
N LYS A 148 -0.47 -15.23 4.46
CA LYS A 148 0.49 -15.27 3.35
C LYS A 148 0.73 -16.68 2.83
N LEU A 149 0.74 -16.83 1.51
CA LEU A 149 1.06 -18.09 0.85
C LEU A 149 2.57 -18.35 0.89
N GLY A 150 2.99 -19.49 1.43
CA GLY A 150 4.42 -19.85 1.54
C GLY A 150 5.01 -20.39 0.23
N LYS A 151 4.20 -21.04 -0.62
CA LYS A 151 4.65 -21.66 -1.88
C LYS A 151 4.14 -20.90 -3.08
N LEU A 152 4.98 -20.04 -3.63
CA LEU A 152 4.57 -19.10 -4.69
C LEU A 152 4.88 -19.57 -6.12
N ALA A 153 5.54 -20.73 -6.31
CA ALA A 153 6.03 -21.16 -7.62
C ALA A 153 4.91 -21.33 -8.66
N PHE A 154 3.81 -21.99 -8.29
CA PHE A 154 2.66 -22.18 -9.19
C PHE A 154 1.96 -20.87 -9.53
N MET A 155 1.81 -19.98 -8.53
CA MET A 155 1.25 -18.65 -8.74
C MET A 155 2.11 -17.83 -9.71
N ARG A 156 3.45 -17.86 -9.55
CA ARG A 156 4.40 -17.17 -10.44
C ARG A 156 4.34 -17.71 -11.87
N GLN A 157 4.32 -19.04 -12.04
CA GLN A 157 4.22 -19.66 -13.37
C GLN A 157 2.90 -19.32 -14.06
N TYR A 158 1.80 -19.37 -13.30
CA TYR A 158 0.48 -19.01 -13.78
C TYR A 158 0.41 -17.54 -14.19
N ALA A 159 0.94 -16.63 -13.38
CA ALA A 159 1.03 -15.21 -13.72
C ALA A 159 1.86 -14.98 -14.99
N ALA A 160 3.05 -15.57 -15.10
CA ALA A 160 3.91 -15.42 -16.28
C ALA A 160 3.24 -15.92 -17.56
N LYS A 161 2.47 -17.02 -17.50
CA LYS A 161 1.73 -17.56 -18.64
C LYS A 161 0.61 -16.62 -19.11
N ASN A 162 -0.04 -15.91 -18.18
CA ASN A 162 -1.26 -15.13 -18.47
C ASN A 162 -1.05 -13.61 -18.50
N ALA A 163 0.09 -13.08 -18.03
CA ALA A 163 0.34 -11.64 -17.92
C ALA A 163 0.03 -10.86 -19.20
N LYS A 164 0.41 -11.41 -20.36
CA LYS A 164 0.16 -10.79 -21.67
C LYS A 164 -1.35 -10.67 -21.97
N SER A 165 -2.14 -11.71 -21.72
CA SER A 165 -3.58 -11.68 -21.96
C SER A 165 -4.30 -10.79 -20.96
N TRP A 166 -3.85 -10.76 -19.70
CA TRP A 166 -4.38 -9.85 -18.68
C TRP A 166 -4.22 -8.40 -19.06
N TYR A 167 -3.01 -7.97 -19.44
CA TYR A 167 -2.80 -6.59 -19.88
C TYR A 167 -3.64 -6.24 -21.11
N LYS A 168 -3.72 -7.13 -22.11
CA LYS A 168 -4.59 -6.92 -23.28
C LYS A 168 -6.06 -6.73 -22.90
N TYR A 169 -6.57 -7.59 -22.02
CA TYR A 169 -7.96 -7.53 -21.57
C TYR A 169 -8.24 -6.27 -20.75
N LEU A 170 -7.38 -5.98 -19.76
CA LEU A 170 -7.56 -4.88 -18.82
C LEU A 170 -7.43 -3.51 -19.53
N ASN A 171 -6.40 -3.32 -20.36
CA ASN A 171 -6.21 -2.05 -21.06
C ASN A 171 -7.07 -1.93 -22.32
N GLY A 172 -7.36 -3.03 -23.01
CA GLY A 172 -8.19 -3.06 -24.21
C GLY A 172 -9.68 -3.10 -23.89
N THR A 173 -10.18 -4.27 -23.52
CA THR A 173 -11.62 -4.51 -23.30
C THR A 173 -12.17 -3.68 -22.13
N ARG A 174 -11.39 -3.53 -21.07
CA ARG A 174 -11.82 -2.86 -19.83
C ARG A 174 -11.38 -1.40 -19.70
N GLY A 175 -10.49 -0.92 -20.56
CA GLY A 175 -10.05 0.48 -20.57
C GLY A 175 -9.37 0.95 -19.27
N CYS A 176 -8.69 0.06 -18.54
CA CYS A 176 -8.08 0.38 -17.24
C CYS A 176 -6.82 1.27 -17.32
N GLU A 177 -6.24 1.46 -18.52
CA GLU A 177 -5.04 2.28 -18.75
C GLU A 177 -3.84 1.96 -17.83
N LEU A 178 -3.64 0.68 -17.51
CA LEU A 178 -2.54 0.22 -16.67
C LEU A 178 -1.20 0.48 -17.31
N VAL A 179 -0.22 0.81 -16.47
CA VAL A 179 1.18 0.96 -16.85
C VAL A 179 1.90 -0.39 -16.68
N ASN A 180 2.94 -0.62 -17.48
CA ASN A 180 3.76 -1.82 -17.35
C ASN A 180 4.37 -1.89 -15.94
N GLY A 181 4.16 -3.01 -15.22
CA GLY A 181 4.61 -3.17 -13.84
C GLY A 181 3.63 -2.73 -12.76
N SER A 182 2.51 -2.07 -13.12
CA SER A 182 1.50 -1.61 -12.13
C SER A 182 0.49 -2.70 -11.73
N LEU A 183 0.49 -3.85 -12.40
CA LEU A 183 -0.42 -4.94 -12.09
C LEU A 183 0.13 -5.79 -10.95
N PHE A 184 -0.68 -5.98 -9.92
CA PHE A 184 -0.35 -6.78 -8.74
C PHE A 184 -1.08 -8.12 -8.76
N LEU A 185 -0.39 -9.16 -8.29
CA LEU A 185 -0.98 -10.46 -7.94
C LEU A 185 -0.71 -10.73 -6.46
N ILE A 186 -1.77 -10.76 -5.66
CA ILE A 186 -1.70 -10.85 -4.20
C ILE A 186 -1.28 -12.25 -3.76
N THR A 187 -0.24 -12.29 -2.95
CA THR A 187 0.35 -13.48 -2.32
C THR A 187 0.05 -13.56 -0.82
N GLY A 188 -0.39 -12.45 -0.23
CA GLY A 188 -0.72 -12.31 1.18
C GLY A 188 -1.19 -10.90 1.51
N CYS A 189 -1.79 -10.72 2.66
CA CYS A 189 -2.30 -9.43 3.11
C CYS A 189 -2.30 -9.33 4.63
N GLU A 190 -2.08 -8.13 5.13
CA GLU A 190 -2.29 -7.78 6.53
C GLU A 190 -3.60 -7.03 6.67
N LYS A 191 -4.42 -7.46 7.62
CA LYS A 191 -5.76 -6.94 7.88
C LYS A 191 -5.91 -6.50 9.32
N ALA A 192 -6.79 -5.54 9.57
CA ALA A 192 -7.10 -5.05 10.90
C ALA A 192 -8.62 -4.85 11.08
N ARG A 193 -9.10 -4.87 12.33
CA ARG A 193 -10.49 -4.49 12.65
C ARG A 193 -10.65 -2.99 12.79
N SER A 194 -9.61 -2.34 13.30
CA SER A 194 -9.54 -0.90 13.52
C SER A 194 -8.12 -0.45 13.26
N TRP A 195 -7.96 0.76 12.75
CA TRP A 195 -6.64 1.31 12.47
C TRP A 195 -6.68 2.83 12.54
N GLY A 196 -5.54 3.44 12.83
CA GLY A 196 -5.33 4.88 12.70
C GLY A 196 -4.05 5.11 11.94
N MET A 197 -4.07 5.92 10.89
CA MET A 197 -2.87 6.36 10.20
C MET A 197 -2.71 7.87 10.33
N ALA A 198 -1.47 8.31 10.47
CA ALA A 198 -1.12 9.72 10.43
C ALA A 198 0.17 9.92 9.63
N THR A 199 0.22 11.00 8.86
CA THR A 199 1.39 11.44 8.11
C THR A 199 1.66 12.90 8.35
N PHE A 200 2.94 13.27 8.37
CA PHE A 200 3.38 14.65 8.31
C PHE A 200 4.54 14.75 7.34
N HIS A 201 4.64 15.91 6.68
CA HIS A 201 5.63 16.16 5.65
C HIS A 201 6.02 17.64 5.66
N HIS A 202 7.29 17.94 5.44
CA HIS A 202 7.87 19.29 5.52
C HIS A 202 7.60 20.04 6.84
N VAL A 203 7.50 19.32 7.96
CA VAL A 203 7.51 19.97 9.28
C VAL A 203 8.91 20.53 9.54
N SER A 204 9.03 21.67 10.20
CA SER A 204 10.35 22.19 10.59
C SER A 204 11.07 21.15 11.45
N ALA A 205 12.30 20.80 11.10
CA ALA A 205 13.09 19.81 11.85
C ALA A 205 13.36 20.22 13.31
N GLN A 206 13.17 21.50 13.65
CA GLN A 206 13.27 22.03 15.01
C GLN A 206 11.99 21.83 15.85
N ASN A 207 10.88 21.44 15.22
CA ASN A 207 9.59 21.27 15.89
C ASN A 207 9.40 19.80 16.27
N GLU A 208 9.60 19.49 17.54
CA GLU A 208 9.07 18.27 18.12
C GLU A 208 7.59 18.46 18.47
N PHE A 209 6.76 17.48 18.16
CA PHE A 209 5.35 17.50 18.51
C PHE A 209 4.85 16.10 18.86
N GLN A 210 3.66 16.04 19.43
CA GLN A 210 3.05 14.80 19.85
C GLN A 210 1.81 14.50 19.02
N LEU A 211 1.64 13.22 18.69
CA LEU A 211 0.41 12.65 18.18
C LEU A 211 -0.13 11.63 19.16
N SER A 212 -1.41 11.69 19.46
CA SER A 212 -2.09 10.70 20.29
C SER A 212 -3.25 10.08 19.53
N PHE A 213 -3.43 8.78 19.63
CA PHE A 213 -4.57 8.06 19.07
C PHE A 213 -5.23 7.26 20.18
N SER A 214 -6.43 7.67 20.57
CA SER A 214 -7.10 7.18 21.79
C SER A 214 -8.59 6.97 21.55
N PRO A 215 -9.23 6.07 22.31
CA PRO A 215 -10.68 5.93 22.29
C PRO A 215 -11.33 7.17 22.90
N THR A 216 -12.40 7.65 22.27
CA THR A 216 -13.26 8.72 22.79
C THR A 216 -14.36 8.12 23.65
N THR A 217 -14.64 8.76 24.79
CA THR A 217 -15.63 8.33 25.78
C THR A 217 -17.09 8.50 25.33
N ASP A 218 -17.34 9.20 24.22
CA ASP A 218 -18.69 9.61 23.78
C ASP A 218 -19.39 8.59 22.86
N ALA A 219 -18.82 7.40 22.72
CA ALA A 219 -19.41 6.36 21.88
C ALA A 219 -20.50 5.62 22.66
N VAL A 220 -21.76 5.86 22.27
CA VAL A 220 -22.94 5.17 22.80
C VAL A 220 -22.89 3.66 22.52
N ASP A 221 -22.20 3.25 21.45
CA ASP A 221 -21.97 1.86 21.05
C ASP A 221 -20.50 1.68 20.61
N GLY A 222 -19.72 0.91 21.38
CA GLY A 222 -18.33 0.53 21.03
C GLY A 222 -17.25 1.59 21.29
N PHE A 223 -16.01 1.31 20.90
CA PHE A 223 -14.89 2.26 20.98
C PHE A 223 -14.73 3.02 19.66
N LYS A 224 -14.68 4.36 19.71
CA LYS A 224 -14.31 5.20 18.56
C LYS A 224 -12.95 5.80 18.80
N TYR A 225 -12.01 5.63 17.88
CA TYR A 225 -10.65 6.15 18.04
C TYR A 225 -10.50 7.48 17.30
N ARG A 226 -9.75 8.42 17.88
CA ARG A 226 -9.49 9.72 17.27
C ARG A 226 -8.04 10.13 17.45
N TRP A 227 -7.50 10.75 16.40
CA TRP A 227 -6.21 11.40 16.44
C TRP A 227 -6.31 12.76 17.13
N GLN A 228 -5.34 13.05 17.98
CA GLN A 228 -5.12 14.34 18.62
C GLN A 228 -3.68 14.77 18.34
N GLY A 229 -3.50 16.05 18.02
CA GLY A 229 -2.20 16.60 17.64
C GLY A 229 -2.30 17.47 16.39
N ALA A 230 -1.39 18.41 16.25
CA ALA A 230 -1.30 19.30 15.10
C ALA A 230 -0.35 18.73 14.03
N TYR A 231 -0.25 19.42 12.89
CA TYR A 231 0.74 19.18 11.83
C TYR A 231 0.67 17.85 11.07
N CYS A 232 -0.33 17.00 11.32
CA CYS A 232 -0.53 15.77 10.58
C CYS A 232 -1.80 15.77 9.73
N ARG A 233 -1.77 15.00 8.64
CA ARG A 233 -2.96 14.44 7.99
C ARG A 233 -3.22 13.07 8.58
N SER A 234 -4.47 12.74 8.85
CA SER A 234 -4.80 11.47 9.48
C SER A 234 -6.12 10.90 9.00
N LYS A 235 -6.20 9.57 9.08
CA LYS A 235 -7.38 8.76 8.81
C LYS A 235 -7.47 7.66 9.84
N HIS A 236 -8.65 7.11 10.01
CA HIS A 236 -8.86 5.96 10.89
C HIS A 236 -10.12 5.21 10.48
N ALA A 237 -10.18 3.95 10.91
CA ALA A 237 -11.42 3.18 10.95
C ALA A 237 -11.64 2.70 12.39
N ASP A 238 -12.86 2.92 12.86
CA ASP A 238 -13.34 2.41 14.13
C ASP A 238 -13.62 0.89 14.00
N PRO A 239 -13.46 0.10 15.08
CA PRO A 239 -13.85 -1.30 15.07
C PRO A 239 -15.34 -1.43 14.71
N PRO A 240 -15.73 -2.49 13.98
CA PRO A 240 -17.14 -2.76 13.74
C PRO A 240 -17.88 -3.02 15.07
N LEU A 241 -19.18 -2.70 15.09
CA LEU A 241 -20.04 -2.89 16.26
C LEU A 241 -20.37 -4.38 16.53
N ASP A 242 -20.26 -5.20 15.50
CA ASP A 242 -20.44 -6.65 15.53
C ASP A 242 -19.09 -7.35 15.29
N ASP A 243 -19.10 -8.68 15.30
CA ASP A 243 -17.94 -9.51 14.92
C ASP A 243 -17.68 -9.51 13.40
N SER A 244 -17.96 -8.37 12.73
CA SER A 244 -17.78 -8.20 11.29
C SER A 244 -16.38 -8.61 10.85
N PRO A 245 -16.28 -9.11 9.60
CA PRO A 245 -15.05 -9.68 9.10
C PRO A 245 -13.91 -8.66 8.98
N LEU A 246 -12.69 -9.16 9.15
CA LEU A 246 -11.42 -8.46 8.94
C LEU A 246 -11.26 -8.09 7.45
N ASN A 247 -11.88 -7.01 7.00
CA ASN A 247 -11.84 -6.59 5.59
C ASN A 247 -10.95 -5.35 5.35
N GLN A 248 -10.41 -4.72 6.40
CA GLN A 248 -9.54 -3.56 6.27
C GLN A 248 -8.11 -4.02 6.01
N THR A 249 -7.64 -3.93 4.77
CA THR A 249 -6.30 -4.39 4.37
C THR A 249 -5.26 -3.28 4.51
N THR A 250 -4.38 -3.35 5.50
CA THR A 250 -3.39 -2.31 5.78
C THR A 250 -2.11 -2.47 4.96
N PHE A 251 -1.70 -3.72 4.68
CA PHE A 251 -0.59 -4.04 3.79
C PHE A 251 -0.95 -5.18 2.84
N ILE A 252 -0.40 -5.11 1.62
CA ILE A 252 -0.45 -6.21 0.65
C ILE A 252 0.94 -6.77 0.39
N HIS A 253 1.02 -8.08 0.25
CA HIS A 253 2.19 -8.79 -0.27
C HIS A 253 1.84 -9.31 -1.65
N ALA A 254 2.61 -8.94 -2.66
CA ALA A 254 2.24 -9.25 -4.04
C ALA A 254 3.46 -9.45 -4.94
N PHE A 255 3.22 -10.14 -6.05
CA PHE A 255 4.04 -9.97 -7.24
C PHE A 255 3.60 -8.71 -7.97
N THR A 256 4.56 -7.93 -8.46
CA THR A 256 4.32 -7.01 -9.55
C THR A 256 4.54 -7.75 -10.87
N ILE A 257 3.70 -7.46 -11.85
CA ILE A 257 3.74 -8.11 -13.16
C ILE A 257 4.15 -7.08 -14.19
N SER A 258 5.25 -7.33 -14.88
CA SER A 258 5.70 -6.53 -16.01
C SER A 258 5.92 -7.42 -17.23
N LEU A 259 5.70 -6.84 -18.41
CA LEU A 259 6.06 -7.43 -19.69
C LEU A 259 7.41 -6.87 -20.16
N PRO A 260 8.18 -7.62 -20.97
CA PRO A 260 9.32 -7.07 -21.67
C PRO A 260 8.90 -5.84 -22.50
N GLU A 261 9.74 -4.80 -22.53
CA GLU A 261 9.46 -3.52 -23.20
C GLU A 261 9.05 -3.72 -24.66
N THR A 262 9.75 -4.58 -25.40
CA THR A 262 9.41 -4.93 -26.79
C THR A 262 8.00 -5.51 -26.94
N ILE A 263 7.56 -6.31 -25.98
CA ILE A 263 6.20 -6.87 -25.97
C ILE A 263 5.20 -5.77 -25.61
N TRP A 264 5.51 -4.93 -24.63
CA TRP A 264 4.66 -3.82 -24.22
C TRP A 264 4.38 -2.85 -25.37
N GLU A 265 5.44 -2.38 -26.03
CA GLU A 265 5.36 -1.49 -27.20
C GLU A 265 4.55 -2.11 -28.34
N THR A 266 4.75 -3.40 -28.60
CA THR A 266 3.97 -4.12 -29.63
C THR A 266 2.48 -4.18 -29.31
N LEU A 267 2.10 -4.17 -28.02
CA LEU A 267 0.70 -4.22 -27.60
C LEU A 267 0.03 -2.85 -27.59
N PHE A 268 0.76 -1.79 -27.24
CA PHE A 268 0.16 -0.51 -26.84
C PHE A 268 0.82 0.76 -27.44
N GLY A 269 1.84 0.67 -28.30
CA GLY A 269 2.29 1.83 -29.09
C GLY A 269 1.31 2.14 -30.24
N ASP A 270 1.12 3.36 -30.76
CA ASP A 270 1.56 4.70 -30.38
C ASP A 270 0.44 5.67 -30.83
N VAL A 271 -0.40 6.17 -29.91
CA VAL A 271 -1.26 7.35 -30.12
C VAL A 271 -1.33 8.09 -28.79
N ALA A 272 -0.72 9.28 -28.72
CA ALA A 272 -0.78 10.12 -27.53
C ALA A 272 -2.13 10.86 -27.47
N ILE A 273 -3.05 10.36 -26.65
CA ILE A 273 -4.29 11.06 -26.30
C ILE A 273 -4.07 11.74 -24.95
N ARG A 274 -4.37 13.04 -24.87
CA ARG A 274 -4.23 13.84 -23.65
C ARG A 274 -5.60 14.23 -23.14
N GLN A 275 -5.91 13.83 -21.92
CA GLN A 275 -7.05 14.36 -21.19
C GLN A 275 -6.71 15.78 -20.71
N LEU A 276 -7.64 16.72 -20.89
CA LEU A 276 -7.53 18.03 -20.26
C LEU A 276 -7.84 17.83 -18.78
N VAL A 277 -6.82 17.88 -17.92
CA VAL A 277 -7.03 17.81 -16.47
C VAL A 277 -7.32 19.22 -15.96
N ASP A 278 -8.38 19.38 -15.17
CA ASP A 278 -8.56 20.58 -14.34
C ASP A 278 -7.48 20.58 -13.26
N SER A 279 -6.39 21.31 -13.50
CA SER A 279 -5.44 21.67 -12.45
C SER A 279 -4.96 23.12 -12.68
N PRO A 280 -4.83 23.92 -11.61
CA PRO A 280 -4.56 25.34 -11.74
C PRO A 280 -3.13 25.57 -12.22
N ALA A 281 -3.04 26.17 -13.41
CA ALA A 281 -1.92 26.97 -13.93
C ALA A 281 -0.49 26.39 -13.82
N SER A 282 0.06 25.97 -14.96
CA SER A 282 1.05 26.82 -15.63
C SER A 282 1.03 26.57 -17.14
N MET A 283 0.82 27.63 -17.90
CA MET A 283 1.25 27.67 -19.30
C MET A 283 2.77 27.69 -19.27
N ASP A 284 3.43 26.84 -20.05
CA ASP A 284 4.74 27.22 -20.53
C ASP A 284 4.94 26.96 -22.03
N LYS A 285 5.45 28.01 -22.68
CA LYS A 285 5.82 28.07 -24.08
C LYS A 285 7.31 27.76 -24.15
N SER A 286 7.67 26.52 -24.42
CA SER A 286 8.86 26.22 -25.23
C SER A 286 8.89 24.73 -25.57
N GLY A 287 8.97 24.45 -26.87
CA GLY A 287 9.01 23.09 -27.39
C GLY A 287 10.31 22.39 -27.02
N ARG A 288 10.24 21.53 -26.00
CA ARG A 288 10.90 20.22 -25.92
C ARG A 288 9.98 19.30 -25.13
N GLY A 289 9.90 18.04 -25.54
CA GLY A 289 8.89 17.07 -25.12
C GLY A 289 8.53 17.14 -23.64
N PHE A 290 7.31 17.57 -23.37
CA PHE A 290 6.69 17.56 -22.06
C PHE A 290 6.35 16.11 -21.71
N VAL A 291 7.09 15.54 -20.74
CA VAL A 291 6.71 14.29 -20.06
C VAL A 291 5.49 14.63 -19.21
N PRO A 292 4.31 14.04 -19.47
CA PRO A 292 3.12 14.37 -18.70
C PRO A 292 3.32 13.95 -17.24
N TYR A 293 2.76 14.75 -16.33
CA TYR A 293 2.46 14.36 -14.96
C TYR A 293 1.53 13.13 -15.00
N GLY A 294 2.18 11.98 -15.01
CA GLY A 294 1.66 10.62 -15.03
C GLY A 294 2.84 9.68 -14.79
N SER A 295 3.80 10.13 -13.98
CA SER A 295 4.95 9.36 -13.55
C SER A 295 5.31 9.78 -12.13
N GLN A 296 4.83 9.00 -11.17
CA GLN A 296 5.67 8.72 -10.01
C GLN A 296 6.31 7.36 -10.31
N GLY A 297 7.24 7.37 -11.28
CA GLY A 297 8.22 6.29 -11.47
C GLY A 297 9.07 6.09 -10.20
N SER A 298 8.99 6.97 -9.20
CA SER A 298 9.66 6.85 -7.91
C SER A 298 9.06 5.76 -7.01
N LEU A 299 7.72 5.68 -6.87
CA LEU A 299 7.05 4.71 -5.98
C LEU A 299 7.32 3.27 -6.41
N PHE A 300 7.15 3.00 -7.72
CA PHE A 300 7.29 1.66 -8.29
C PHE A 300 8.75 1.25 -8.50
N THR A 301 9.63 2.16 -8.89
CA THR A 301 11.08 1.86 -8.99
C THR A 301 11.67 1.58 -7.60
N SER A 302 11.23 2.30 -6.56
CA SER A 302 11.66 2.05 -5.18
C SER A 302 11.17 0.69 -4.66
N PHE A 303 9.90 0.32 -4.93
CA PHE A 303 9.37 -1.02 -4.60
C PHE A 303 10.10 -2.14 -5.36
N TYR A 304 10.32 -1.95 -6.67
CA TYR A 304 11.00 -2.91 -7.55
C TYR A 304 12.47 -3.12 -7.15
N ASN A 305 13.19 -2.03 -6.84
CA ASN A 305 14.58 -2.10 -6.38
C ASN A 305 14.70 -2.70 -4.97
N PHE A 306 13.72 -2.52 -4.09
CA PHE A 306 13.76 -3.04 -2.72
C PHE A 306 13.59 -4.58 -2.66
N PHE A 307 12.78 -5.17 -3.54
CA PHE A 307 12.44 -6.60 -3.51
C PHE A 307 13.04 -7.47 -4.64
N SER A 308 13.82 -6.90 -5.56
CA SER A 308 14.51 -7.68 -6.61
C SER A 308 15.78 -8.38 -6.08
N GLU A 309 15.89 -9.70 -6.29
CA GLU A 309 17.06 -10.52 -5.89
C GLU A 309 18.32 -10.27 -6.75
N ASN A 310 18.24 -9.46 -7.82
CA ASN A 310 19.34 -9.25 -8.78
C ASN A 310 19.99 -7.85 -8.72
N ALA A 311 19.92 -7.13 -7.60
CA ALA A 311 20.67 -5.89 -7.42
C ALA A 311 22.17 -6.18 -7.16
N PRO A 312 23.12 -5.45 -7.78
CA PRO A 312 24.54 -5.69 -7.61
C PRO A 312 24.96 -5.56 -6.14
N THR A 313 25.87 -6.43 -5.72
CA THR A 313 26.41 -6.53 -4.36
C THR A 313 27.08 -5.22 -3.91
N GLY A 314 26.29 -4.35 -3.29
CA GLY A 314 26.69 -3.15 -2.57
C GLY A 314 25.57 -2.83 -1.57
N GLY A 315 25.93 -2.41 -0.36
CA GLY A 315 24.98 -2.23 0.75
C GLY A 315 23.71 -1.49 0.36
N ARG A 316 22.55 -2.05 0.73
CA ARG A 316 21.23 -1.47 0.47
C ARG A 316 21.10 -0.15 1.22
N GLN A 317 21.05 0.97 0.49
CA GLN A 317 20.82 2.30 1.04
C GLN A 317 19.48 2.81 0.52
N CYS A 318 18.52 3.05 1.42
CA CYS A 318 17.41 3.95 1.15
C CYS A 318 17.96 5.37 1.26
N THR A 319 18.32 5.98 0.13
CA THR A 319 18.80 7.37 0.12
C THR A 319 17.63 8.30 0.44
N GLY A 320 17.49 8.67 1.72
CA GLY A 320 16.98 10.00 2.04
C GLY A 320 17.95 11.01 1.45
N GLN A 321 17.45 12.03 0.76
CA GLN A 321 18.27 13.19 0.44
C GLN A 321 18.69 13.84 1.77
N ASP A 322 19.86 13.44 2.26
CA ASP A 322 20.92 14.27 2.83
C ASP A 322 21.98 13.33 3.41
N GLY A 323 23.19 13.44 2.87
CA GLY A 323 24.28 12.50 3.05
C GLY A 323 24.77 12.38 4.51
N ILE A 324 24.21 11.43 5.25
CA ILE A 324 24.82 10.90 6.48
C ILE A 324 24.91 9.38 6.33
N ILE A 325 26.16 8.89 6.35
CA ILE A 325 26.52 7.48 6.23
C ILE A 325 26.12 6.77 7.52
N LEU A 326 25.17 5.84 7.46
CA LEU A 326 24.84 4.92 8.57
C LEU A 326 25.29 3.51 8.20
N ASP A 327 26.31 3.03 8.91
CA ASP A 327 26.83 1.66 8.82
C ASP A 327 25.96 0.73 9.69
N ALA A 328 25.40 -0.32 9.09
CA ALA A 328 24.51 -1.25 9.77
C ALA A 328 25.32 -2.35 10.46
N SER A 329 25.53 -2.22 11.78
CA SER A 329 26.06 -3.31 12.60
C SER A 329 25.01 -4.40 12.87
N PRO A 330 25.41 -5.69 12.97
CA PRO A 330 24.48 -6.81 13.11
C PRO A 330 23.82 -6.88 14.50
N ILE A 331 22.51 -7.14 14.50
CA ILE A 331 21.66 -7.34 15.69
C ILE A 331 22.13 -8.59 16.46
N PRO A 332 22.29 -8.54 17.80
CA PRO A 332 22.70 -9.69 18.59
C PRO A 332 21.58 -10.73 18.72
N LYS A 333 21.93 -12.01 18.56
CA LYS A 333 21.05 -13.14 18.86
C LYS A 333 20.88 -13.25 20.38
N VAL A 334 19.65 -13.11 20.86
CA VAL A 334 19.28 -13.46 22.23
C VAL A 334 19.12 -14.99 22.31
N ARG A 335 19.73 -15.59 23.34
CA ARG A 335 19.75 -17.02 23.63
C ARG A 335 18.43 -17.52 24.20
#